data_AF-A0A0Q4S0M2-F1
#
_entry.id   AF-A0A0Q4S0M2-F1
#
_cell.length_a   1.000
_cell.length_b   1.000
_cell.length_c   1.000
_cell.angle_alpha   90.00
_cell.angle_beta   90.00
_cell.angle_gamma   90.00
#
_symmetry.space_group_name_H-M   'P 1'
#
loop_
_entity.id
_entity.type
_entity.pdbx_description
1 polymer ?
#
loop_
_entity_poly.entity_id
_entity_poly.type
_entity_poly.pdbx_seq_one_letter_code
_entity_poly.pdbx_strand_id
1 'polypeptide(L)'
;MESDERIERGKLTAEQAVKMLKEENVDITIDQARIILEFMRKLARITVSNFLNQQNETNSRPIRESEYRRTSRQRIFTKKPRRSTKKVLSDK
;
A
#
# COMPACT_ATOMS: atom_id res chain seq x y z
N MET A 1 -7.09 -8.84 -33.23
CA MET A 1 -6.25 -8.01 -32.35
C MET A 1 -6.74 -6.59 -32.52
N GLU A 2 -7.57 -6.12 -31.59
CA GLU A 2 -8.32 -4.87 -31.76
C GLU A 2 -8.49 -4.22 -30.38
N SER A 3 -7.46 -3.50 -29.92
CA SER A 3 -7.58 -2.73 -28.66
C SER A 3 -6.57 -1.59 -28.47
N ASP A 4 -5.75 -1.23 -29.47
CA ASP A 4 -4.76 -0.16 -29.30
C ASP A 4 -5.32 1.25 -29.59
N GLU A 5 -6.42 1.37 -30.32
CA GLU A 5 -7.00 2.67 -30.72
C GLU A 5 -7.68 3.44 -29.57
N ARG A 6 -8.08 2.77 -28.47
CA ARG A 6 -8.73 3.46 -27.35
C ARG A 6 -7.76 4.22 -26.44
N ILE A 7 -6.46 4.00 -26.59
CA ILE A 7 -5.43 4.57 -25.72
C ILE A 7 -5.11 6.03 -26.09
N GLU A 8 -5.51 6.49 -27.28
CA GLU A 8 -5.10 7.80 -27.82
C GLU A 8 -5.97 8.98 -27.33
N ARG A 9 -7.24 8.76 -26.95
CA ARG A 9 -8.21 9.84 -26.66
C ARG A 9 -7.96 10.69 -25.41
N GLY A 10 -6.81 10.57 -24.76
CA GLY A 10 -6.49 11.38 -23.57
C GLY A 10 -5.00 11.51 -23.25
N LYS A 11 -4.11 11.02 -24.13
CA LYS A 11 -2.67 11.17 -23.91
C LYS A 11 -2.23 12.54 -24.42
N LEU A 12 -1.85 13.42 -23.50
CA LEU A 12 -1.18 14.67 -23.86
C LEU A 12 0.16 14.35 -24.55
N THR A 13 0.35 14.86 -25.76
CA THR A 13 1.60 14.71 -26.51
C THR A 13 2.59 15.82 -26.13
N ALA A 14 3.88 15.59 -26.42
CA ALA A 14 4.92 16.58 -26.12
C ALA A 14 4.69 17.91 -26.86
N GLU A 15 4.22 17.85 -28.12
CA GLU A 15 3.91 19.04 -28.92
C GLU A 15 2.76 19.86 -28.32
N GLN A 16 1.71 19.19 -27.86
CA GLN A 16 0.61 19.83 -27.16
C GLN A 16 1.06 20.46 -25.85
N ALA A 17 1.93 19.76 -25.09
CA ALA A 17 2.49 20.28 -23.85
C ALA A 17 3.36 21.53 -24.06
N VAL A 18 4.19 21.57 -25.11
CA VAL A 18 4.96 22.77 -25.48
C VAL A 18 4.01 23.93 -25.78
N LYS A 19 2.94 23.70 -26.56
CA LYS A 19 1.96 24.74 -26.87
C LYS A 19 1.29 25.30 -25.61
N MET A 20 0.81 24.42 -24.73
CA MET A 20 0.17 24.81 -23.46
C MET A 20 1.13 25.57 -22.53
N LEU A 21 2.38 25.11 -22.41
CA LEU A 21 3.36 25.75 -21.54
C LEU A 21 3.83 27.10 -22.09
N LYS A 22 3.85 27.25 -23.41
CA LYS A 22 4.11 28.53 -24.06
C LYS A 22 3.00 29.56 -23.81
N GLU A 23 1.74 29.13 -23.72
CA GLU A 23 0.61 29.99 -23.35
C GLU A 23 0.78 30.56 -21.92
N GLU A 24 1.44 29.80 -21.04
CA GLU A 24 1.79 30.20 -19.66
C GLU A 24 3.14 30.93 -19.55
N ASN A 25 3.72 31.40 -20.67
CA ASN A 25 5.03 32.06 -20.75
C ASN A 25 6.23 31.19 -20.34
N VAL A 26 6.10 29.86 -20.43
CA VAL A 26 7.19 28.91 -20.19
C VAL A 26 7.67 28.35 -21.53
N ASP A 27 8.79 28.87 -22.02
CA ASP A 27 9.38 28.39 -23.28
C ASP A 27 10.28 27.19 -23.03
N ILE A 28 9.92 26.05 -23.61
CA ILE A 28 10.62 24.78 -23.43
C ILE A 28 10.72 24.02 -24.75
N THR A 29 11.77 23.21 -24.89
CA THR A 29 11.96 22.37 -26.07
C THR A 29 11.07 21.13 -26.03
N ILE A 30 10.86 20.50 -27.20
CA ILE A 30 10.08 19.25 -27.30
C ILE A 30 10.68 18.15 -26.42
N ASP A 31 12.01 18.06 -26.33
CA ASP A 31 12.66 17.05 -25.49
C ASP A 31 12.47 17.32 -23.99
N GLN A 32 12.49 18.58 -23.57
CA GLN A 32 12.15 18.95 -22.19
C GLN A 32 10.68 18.62 -21.88
N ALA A 33 9.76 18.92 -22.79
CA ALA A 33 8.35 18.56 -22.64
C ALA A 33 8.16 17.04 -22.50
N ARG A 34 8.91 16.22 -23.25
CA ARG A 34 8.89 14.75 -23.09
C ARG A 34 9.32 14.33 -21.69
N ILE A 35 10.43 14.88 -21.18
CA ILE A 35 10.94 14.57 -19.84
C ILE A 35 9.90 14.95 -18.76
N ILE A 36 9.30 16.14 -18.88
CA ILE A 36 8.27 16.61 -17.95
C ILE A 36 7.07 15.65 -17.95
N LEU A 37 6.56 15.28 -19.14
CA LEU A 37 5.42 14.37 -19.25
C LEU A 37 5.75 12.98 -18.71
N GLU A 38 6.95 12.46 -18.93
CA GLU A 38 7.39 11.19 -18.34
C GLU A 38 7.44 11.26 -16.82
N PHE A 39 7.97 12.35 -16.27
CA PHE A 39 8.01 12.57 -14.84
C PHE A 39 6.61 12.61 -14.22
N MET A 40 5.68 13.37 -14.82
CA MET A 40 4.28 13.44 -14.36
C MET A 40 3.60 12.06 -14.41
N ARG A 41 3.87 11.25 -15.43
CA ARG A 41 3.34 9.88 -15.52
C ARG A 41 3.88 8.98 -14.41
N LYS A 42 5.17 9.11 -14.06
CA LYS A 42 5.77 8.37 -12.93
C LYS A 42 5.11 8.77 -11.61
N LEU A 43 4.93 10.07 -11.37
CA LEU A 43 4.24 10.56 -10.17
C LEU A 43 2.81 10.03 -10.08
N ALA A 44 2.03 10.14 -11.15
CA ALA A 44 0.66 9.65 -11.19
C ALA A 44 0.59 8.15 -10.87
N ARG A 45 1.49 7.34 -11.45
CA ARG A 45 1.57 5.89 -11.16
C ARG A 45 1.85 5.60 -9.69
N ILE A 46 2.81 6.31 -9.09
CA ILE A 46 3.16 6.14 -7.67
C ILE A 46 1.96 6.50 -6.80
N THR A 47 1.33 7.65 -7.05
CA THR A 47 0.17 8.11 -6.27
C THR A 47 -1.00 7.14 -6.37
N VAL A 48 -1.33 6.68 -7.58
CA VAL A 48 -2.41 5.70 -7.79
C VAL A 48 -2.08 4.35 -7.14
N SER A 49 -0.85 3.86 -7.28
CA SER A 49 -0.42 2.63 -6.64
C SER A 49 -0.52 2.71 -5.12
N ASN A 50 -0.08 3.81 -4.52
CA ASN A 50 -0.16 4.02 -3.08
C ASN A 50 -1.62 4.05 -2.60
N PHE A 51 -2.48 4.78 -3.31
CA PHE A 51 -3.90 4.83 -3.00
C PHE A 51 -4.56 3.44 -3.06
N LEU A 52 -4.32 2.67 -4.12
CA LEU A 52 -4.90 1.33 -4.28
C LEU A 52 -4.35 0.33 -3.25
N ASN A 53 -3.06 0.40 -2.92
CA ASN A 53 -2.45 -0.49 -1.93
C ASN A 53 -2.99 -0.22 -0.52
N GLN A 54 -3.21 1.04 -0.15
CA GLN A 54 -3.82 1.40 1.13
C GLN A 54 -5.26 0.86 1.29
N GLN A 55 -6.02 0.75 0.20
CA GLN A 55 -7.38 0.16 0.22
C GLN A 55 -7.35 -1.37 0.41
N ASN A 56 -6.26 -2.04 0.03
CA ASN A 56 -6.12 -3.49 0.21
C ASN A 56 -5.69 -3.84 1.65
N GLU A 57 -4.91 -2.98 2.31
CA GLU A 57 -4.48 -3.17 3.70
C GLU A 57 -5.61 -2.98 4.71
N THR A 58 -6.52 -2.03 4.49
CA THR A 58 -7.69 -1.80 5.38
C THR A 58 -8.71 -2.94 5.36
N ASN A 59 -8.78 -3.69 4.25
CA ASN A 59 -9.58 -4.93 4.15
C ASN A 59 -8.83 -6.16 4.67
N SER A 60 -7.52 -6.06 4.83
CA SER A 60 -6.65 -7.08 5.43
C SER A 60 -6.64 -6.91 6.94
N ARG A 61 -7.80 -7.05 7.60
CA ARG A 61 -7.77 -7.30 9.04
C ARG A 61 -6.91 -8.54 9.25
N PRO A 62 -5.89 -8.52 10.13
CA PRO A 62 -5.28 -9.78 10.54
C PRO A 62 -6.45 -10.64 11.03
N ILE A 63 -6.59 -11.84 10.45
CA ILE A 63 -7.44 -12.87 11.03
C ILE A 63 -6.85 -13.04 12.42
N ARG A 64 -7.46 -12.38 13.41
CA ARG A 64 -7.07 -12.49 14.81
C ARG A 64 -7.12 -13.99 15.03
N GLU A 65 -5.96 -14.63 15.22
CA GLU A 65 -5.90 -16.04 15.55
C GLU A 65 -6.67 -16.17 16.85
N SER A 66 -7.95 -16.48 16.76
CA SER A 66 -8.75 -16.73 17.92
C SER A 66 -8.15 -17.99 18.54
N GLU A 67 -7.95 -17.96 19.85
CA GLU A 67 -7.39 -19.07 20.63
C GLU A 67 -8.25 -20.35 20.54
N TYR A 68 -9.35 -20.32 19.77
CA TYR A 68 -10.26 -21.41 19.46
C TYR A 68 -9.83 -22.26 18.25
N ARG A 69 -8.54 -22.28 17.87
CA ARG A 69 -8.02 -23.33 16.99
C ARG A 69 -8.04 -24.66 17.75
N ARG A 70 -9.19 -25.34 17.65
CA ARG A 70 -9.42 -26.79 17.70
C ARG A 70 -8.41 -27.57 18.56
N THR A 71 -8.86 -27.90 19.76
CA THR A 71 -8.38 -29.02 20.59
C THR A 71 -8.45 -30.33 19.81
N SER A 72 -7.52 -30.56 18.90
CA SER A 72 -7.42 -31.80 18.13
C SER A 72 -5.97 -32.08 17.75
N ARG A 73 -5.10 -32.14 18.76
CA ARG A 73 -3.84 -32.90 18.72
C ARG A 73 -3.24 -32.92 20.12
N GLN A 74 -3.39 -34.06 20.78
CA GLN A 74 -2.59 -34.44 21.94
C GLN A 74 -1.12 -34.11 21.70
N ARG A 75 -0.57 -33.21 22.51
CA ARG A 75 0.83 -33.29 22.90
C ARG A 75 0.88 -33.25 24.42
N ILE A 76 1.03 -34.45 24.97
CA ILE A 76 1.39 -34.68 26.36
C ILE A 76 2.73 -33.99 26.58
N PHE A 77 2.73 -32.86 27.27
CA PHE A 77 3.89 -32.36 27.99
C PHE A 77 3.44 -31.94 29.37
N THR A 78 3.45 -32.90 30.29
CA THR A 78 3.48 -32.64 31.72
C THR A 78 4.76 -31.86 32.02
N LYS A 79 4.69 -30.71 32.72
CA LYS A 79 5.61 -30.31 33.83
C LYS A 79 5.07 -29.12 34.66
N LYS A 80 4.59 -29.49 35.87
CA LYS A 80 4.58 -28.83 37.20
C LYS A 80 3.89 -27.46 37.43
N PRO A 81 2.94 -27.37 38.39
CA PRO A 81 2.46 -26.10 38.93
C PRO A 81 3.45 -25.50 39.94
N ARG A 82 3.73 -24.20 39.81
CA ARG A 82 4.51 -23.43 40.78
C ARG A 82 3.67 -23.26 42.06
N ARG A 83 4.11 -23.88 43.15
CA ARG A 83 3.61 -23.65 44.52
C ARG A 83 3.70 -22.15 44.85
N SER A 84 2.58 -21.51 45.19
CA SER A 84 2.60 -20.23 45.91
C SER A 84 2.86 -20.51 47.39
N THR A 85 3.89 -19.87 47.93
CA THR A 85 4.30 -19.96 49.33
C THR A 85 3.42 -19.06 50.20
N LYS A 86 2.69 -19.72 51.10
CA LYS A 86 2.23 -19.37 52.45
C LYS A 86 2.01 -17.89 52.83
N LYS A 87 0.78 -17.69 53.33
CA LYS A 87 0.29 -16.59 54.16
C LYS A 87 1.32 -16.15 55.22
N VAL A 88 1.57 -14.85 55.31
CA VAL A 88 2.09 -14.22 56.53
C VAL A 88 0.95 -13.37 57.07
N LEU A 89 0.39 -13.79 58.19
CA LEU A 89 -0.46 -12.97 59.04
C LEU A 89 -0.08 -13.31 60.47
N SER A 90 0.50 -12.34 61.17
CA SER A 90 0.51 -12.22 62.62
C SER A 90 1.05 -10.83 62.99
N ASP A 91 0.14 -9.88 63.20
CA ASP A 91 0.34 -8.76 64.12
C ASP A 91 -0.82 -8.82 65.12
N LYS A 92 -0.52 -9.33 66.31
CA LYS A 92 -1.04 -8.97 67.64
C LYS A 92 -0.66 -10.04 68.67
#